data_AF-A0A2H5UXP9-F1
#
_entry.id   AF-A0A2H5UXP9-F1
#
_cell.length_a   1.000
_cell.length_b   1.000
_cell.length_c   1.000
_cell.angle_alpha   90.00
_cell.angle_beta   90.00
_cell.angle_gamma   90.00
#
_symmetry.space_group_name_H-M   'P 1'
#
loop_
_entity.id
_entity.type
_entity.pdbx_description
1 polymer ?
#
loop_
_entity_poly.entity_id
_entity_poly.type
_entity_poly.pdbx_seq_one_letter_code
_entity_poly.pdbx_strand_id
1 'polypeptide(L)'
;MLIKRHPYIREKIMTATLSRHDQRGRSEKSRGLLRYRVTVLEEPPKSLGGFQIFGMEVKLGKGRHVDFSPDLRTLEVETTQEPLPMDVEVNAKYQKSEGKTVIVRRRSLLFKIEKANS
;
A
#
# COMPACT_ATOMS: atom_id res chain seq x y z
N MET A 1 27.03 -3.01 -39.04
CA MET A 1 25.92 -3.89 -38.60
C MET A 1 25.86 -3.79 -37.08
N LEU A 2 24.92 -3.00 -36.55
CA LEU A 2 24.94 -2.54 -35.15
C LEU A 2 24.01 -3.43 -34.29
N ILE A 3 24.59 -4.29 -33.45
CA ILE A 3 23.83 -5.12 -32.51
C ILE A 3 23.39 -4.21 -31.34
N LYS A 4 22.11 -3.83 -31.34
CA LYS A 4 21.46 -3.13 -30.22
C LYS A 4 21.38 -4.08 -29.02
N ARG A 5 22.29 -3.95 -28.06
CA ARG A 5 22.13 -4.54 -26.73
C ARG A 5 21.16 -3.68 -25.92
N HIS A 6 19.98 -4.24 -25.64
CA HIS A 6 19.06 -3.75 -24.61
C HIS A 6 19.73 -3.74 -23.24
N PRO A 7 19.63 -2.66 -22.45
CA PRO A 7 20.05 -2.71 -21.06
C PRO A 7 18.92 -2.25 -20.13
N TYR A 8 17.95 -3.09 -19.78
CA TYR A 8 17.06 -2.83 -18.64
C TYR A 8 16.54 -4.13 -18.01
N ILE A 9 17.39 -4.81 -17.24
CA ILE A 9 16.92 -5.56 -16.06
C ILE A 9 17.84 -5.13 -14.93
N ARG A 10 17.44 -4.07 -14.23
CA ARG A 10 17.99 -3.71 -12.93
C ARG A 10 16.82 -3.78 -11.97
N GLU A 11 16.79 -4.87 -11.21
CA GLU A 11 15.87 -5.07 -10.09
C GLU A 11 15.90 -3.83 -9.20
N LYS A 12 14.81 -3.07 -9.23
CA LYS A 12 14.57 -1.97 -8.30
C LYS A 12 13.72 -2.55 -7.18
N ILE A 13 14.39 -3.13 -6.19
CA ILE A 13 13.83 -3.26 -4.85
C ILE A 13 13.64 -1.81 -4.37
N MET A 14 12.43 -1.28 -4.51
CA MET A 14 12.08 0.03 -3.96
C MET A 14 11.85 -0.14 -2.46
N THR A 15 12.94 -0.23 -1.70
CA THR A 15 12.94 0.23 -0.31
C THR A 15 12.57 1.71 -0.33
N ALA A 16 11.38 2.03 0.15
CA ALA A 16 10.95 3.40 0.42
C ALA A 16 11.89 4.01 1.45
N THR A 17 12.92 4.71 0.99
CA THR A 17 13.80 5.52 1.82
C THR A 17 12.99 6.66 2.42
N LEU A 18 12.56 6.52 3.68
CA LEU A 18 12.23 7.66 4.53
C LEU A 18 13.54 8.41 4.83
N SER A 19 13.56 9.68 4.44
CA SER A 19 14.65 10.63 4.64
C SER A 19 15.15 10.68 6.09
N ARG A 20 16.49 10.76 6.21
CA ARG A 20 17.20 11.12 7.44
C ARG A 20 16.75 12.49 7.94
N HIS A 21 16.35 12.58 9.20
CA HIS A 21 16.66 13.72 10.06
C HIS A 21 16.70 13.31 11.53
N ASP A 22 17.71 13.84 12.21
CA ASP A 22 17.95 13.92 13.66
C ASP A 22 18.37 12.67 14.46
N GLN A 23 19.69 12.60 14.67
CA GLN A 23 20.30 11.98 15.84
C GLN A 23 20.05 12.86 17.07
N ARG A 24 19.13 12.47 17.95
CA ARG A 24 19.22 12.79 19.38
C ARG A 24 18.79 11.59 20.20
N GLY A 25 19.75 11.05 20.95
CA GLY A 25 19.53 9.95 21.87
C GLY A 25 18.57 10.33 22.99
N ARG A 26 17.57 9.48 23.20
CA ARG A 26 16.91 9.23 24.47
C ARG A 26 16.41 7.79 24.45
N SER A 27 16.97 6.99 25.34
CA SER A 27 16.58 5.60 25.60
C SER A 27 15.10 5.53 25.92
N GLU A 28 14.30 4.90 25.05
CA GLU A 28 12.88 4.64 25.36
C GLU A 28 12.40 3.42 24.56
N LYS A 29 12.31 2.28 25.27
CA LYS A 29 11.50 1.09 24.95
C LYS A 29 11.54 0.62 23.49
N SER A 30 12.03 -0.60 23.29
CA SER A 30 11.66 -1.49 22.19
C SER A 30 10.12 -1.67 22.15
N ARG A 31 9.36 -0.64 21.73
CA ARG A 31 7.94 -0.75 21.47
C ARG A 31 7.84 -1.63 20.23
N GLY A 32 7.58 -2.91 20.48
CA GLY A 32 7.58 -3.97 19.49
C GLY A 32 6.87 -3.51 18.23
N LEU A 33 7.62 -3.47 17.14
CA LEU A 33 7.04 -3.29 15.82
C LEU A 33 6.10 -4.48 15.58
N LEU A 34 4.84 -4.19 15.30
CA LEU A 34 3.85 -5.22 15.04
C LEU A 34 3.64 -5.34 13.55
N ARG A 35 3.64 -6.58 13.10
CA ARG A 35 3.43 -6.93 11.72
C ARG A 35 2.04 -7.51 11.56
N TYR A 36 1.34 -7.03 10.57
CA TYR A 36 0.04 -7.57 10.20
C TYR A 36 0.02 -7.89 8.73
N ARG A 37 -0.57 -9.03 8.40
CA ARG A 37 -0.84 -9.43 7.04
C ARG A 37 -2.26 -9.05 6.69
N VAL A 38 -2.42 -8.15 5.74
CA VAL A 38 -3.71 -7.76 5.16
C VAL A 38 -3.90 -8.55 3.88
N THR A 39 -4.97 -9.33 3.81
CA THR A 39 -5.31 -10.14 2.63
C THR A 39 -6.66 -9.71 2.10
N VAL A 40 -6.71 -9.34 0.83
CA VAL A 40 -7.94 -8.96 0.14
C VAL A 40 -8.68 -10.22 -0.27
N LEU A 41 -9.95 -10.33 0.12
CA LEU A 41 -10.77 -11.53 -0.04
C LEU A 41 -11.57 -11.54 -1.34
N GLU A 42 -11.59 -10.42 -2.06
CA GLU A 42 -12.28 -10.28 -3.34
C GLU A 42 -11.35 -9.69 -4.42
N GLU A 43 -11.65 -10.01 -5.67
CA GLU A 43 -11.00 -9.39 -6.82
C GLU A 43 -11.72 -8.07 -7.16
N PRO A 44 -11.06 -6.91 -7.03
CA PRO A 44 -11.66 -5.67 -7.47
C PRO A 44 -11.77 -5.70 -9.00
N PRO A 45 -12.90 -5.27 -9.59
CA PRO A 45 -13.05 -5.24 -11.04
C PRO A 45 -12.02 -4.28 -11.66
N LYS A 46 -11.54 -4.59 -12.87
CA LYS A 46 -10.58 -3.75 -13.59
C LYS A 46 -11.14 -2.36 -13.89
N SER A 47 -12.46 -2.23 -14.06
CA SER A 47 -13.14 -0.97 -14.29
C SER A 47 -14.43 -0.86 -13.49
N LEU A 48 -14.80 0.36 -13.10
CA LEU A 48 -16.02 0.65 -12.37
C LEU A 48 -16.70 1.89 -12.96
N GLY A 49 -17.80 1.71 -13.71
CA GLY A 49 -18.57 2.82 -14.28
C GLY A 49 -17.74 3.76 -15.18
N GLY A 50 -16.86 3.22 -16.00
CA GLY A 50 -15.95 3.99 -16.87
C GLY A 50 -14.69 4.53 -16.18
N PHE A 51 -14.46 4.21 -14.91
CA PHE A 51 -13.18 4.46 -14.22
C PHE A 51 -12.30 3.22 -14.30
N GLN A 52 -10.99 3.41 -14.46
CA GLN A 52 -9.99 2.34 -14.51
C GLN A 52 -9.30 2.18 -13.17
N ILE A 53 -9.11 0.94 -12.70
CA ILE A 53 -8.33 0.68 -11.48
C ILE A 53 -6.88 1.11 -11.68
N PHE A 54 -6.30 1.77 -10.68
CA PHE A 54 -4.89 2.20 -10.72
C PHE A 54 -4.12 1.88 -9.44
N GLY A 55 -4.80 1.47 -8.36
CA GLY A 55 -4.14 1.18 -7.09
C GLY A 55 -5.10 0.60 -6.07
N MET A 56 -4.54 0.15 -4.97
CA MET A 56 -5.25 -0.24 -3.76
C MET A 56 -4.65 0.49 -2.56
N GLU A 57 -5.43 0.73 -1.53
CA GLU A 57 -5.03 1.50 -0.34
C GLU A 57 -5.50 0.77 0.91
N VAL A 58 -4.59 0.52 1.85
CA VAL A 58 -4.92 0.11 3.22
C VAL A 58 -4.81 1.32 4.13
N LYS A 59 -5.88 1.69 4.83
CA LYS A 59 -5.83 2.69 5.90
C LYS A 59 -5.66 2.01 7.24
N LEU A 60 -4.72 2.50 8.03
CA LEU A 60 -4.31 1.95 9.33
C LEU A 60 -4.57 2.95 10.45
N GLY A 61 -5.81 3.46 10.53
CA GLY A 61 -6.22 4.49 11.50
C GLY A 61 -5.40 5.79 11.47
N LYS A 62 -5.92 6.85 12.13
CA LYS A 62 -5.22 8.15 12.30
C LYS A 62 -4.55 8.71 11.03
N GLY A 63 -5.17 8.52 9.86
CA GLY A 63 -4.69 9.04 8.57
C GLY A 63 -3.50 8.29 7.95
N ARG A 64 -2.99 7.21 8.56
CA ARG A 64 -1.96 6.38 7.96
C ARG A 64 -2.56 5.53 6.84
N HIS A 65 -1.94 5.56 5.67
CA HIS A 65 -2.34 4.72 4.56
C HIS A 65 -1.11 4.16 3.83
N VAL A 66 -1.28 2.98 3.25
CA VAL A 66 -0.27 2.30 2.44
C VAL A 66 -0.91 1.92 1.12
N ASP A 67 -0.35 2.42 0.02
CA ASP A 67 -0.77 2.04 -1.33
C ASP A 67 -0.06 0.74 -1.77
N PHE A 68 -0.78 -0.11 -2.50
CA PHE A 68 -0.24 -1.33 -3.08
C PHE A 68 -0.86 -1.63 -4.46
N SER A 69 -0.19 -2.47 -5.25
CA SER A 69 -0.61 -2.80 -6.61
C SER A 69 -1.96 -3.53 -6.61
N PRO A 70 -2.86 -3.26 -7.59
CA PRO A 70 -4.09 -4.01 -7.77
C PRO A 70 -3.88 -5.51 -8.06
N ASP A 71 -2.68 -5.87 -8.52
CA ASP A 71 -2.30 -7.26 -8.79
C ASP A 71 -1.87 -8.01 -7.52
N LEU A 72 -1.60 -7.30 -6.42
CA LEU A 72 -1.23 -7.90 -5.14
C LEU A 72 -2.49 -8.15 -4.31
N ARG A 73 -2.63 -9.38 -3.81
CA ARG A 73 -3.72 -9.78 -2.91
C ARG A 73 -3.38 -9.62 -1.44
N THR A 74 -2.11 -9.52 -1.12
CA THR A 74 -1.61 -9.50 0.26
C THR A 74 -0.61 -8.39 0.43
N LEU A 75 -0.69 -7.70 1.56
CA LEU A 75 0.24 -6.67 1.98
C LEU A 75 0.61 -6.91 3.45
N GLU A 76 1.90 -6.94 3.74
CA GLU A 76 2.38 -6.88 5.12
C GLU A 76 2.56 -5.42 5.53
N VAL A 77 1.95 -5.05 6.65
CA VAL A 77 1.99 -3.69 7.19
C VAL A 77 2.60 -3.70 8.58
N GLU A 78 3.44 -2.72 8.84
CA GLU A 78 4.10 -2.52 10.12
C GLU A 78 3.48 -1.34 10.87
N THR A 79 3.16 -1.53 12.15
CA THR A 79 2.65 -0.46 13.00
C THR A 79 3.21 -0.55 14.41
N THR A 80 3.31 0.60 15.06
CA THR A 80 3.68 0.75 16.47
C THR A 80 2.46 0.97 17.37
N GLN A 81 1.24 0.92 16.81
CA GLN A 81 -0.01 1.10 17.54
C GLN A 81 -0.62 -0.27 17.90
N GLU A 82 -0.91 -0.47 19.20
CA GLU A 82 -1.79 -1.55 19.68
C GLU A 82 -3.07 -0.99 20.31
N PRO A 83 -4.21 -1.69 20.14
CA PRO A 83 -4.43 -2.75 19.14
C PRO A 83 -4.39 -2.16 17.70
N LEU A 84 -4.44 -3.00 16.66
CA LEU A 84 -4.81 -2.50 15.33
C LEU A 84 -6.10 -1.68 15.51
N PRO A 85 -6.14 -0.43 15.03
CA PRO A 85 -7.35 0.37 15.16
C PRO A 85 -8.50 -0.40 14.53
N MET A 86 -9.67 -0.40 15.16
CA MET A 86 -10.89 -1.01 14.60
C MET A 86 -11.25 -0.43 13.21
N ASP A 87 -10.62 0.68 12.84
CA ASP A 87 -10.84 1.46 11.62
C ASP A 87 -9.90 1.07 10.45
N VAL A 88 -9.47 -0.18 10.34
CA VAL A 88 -8.74 -0.62 9.15
C VAL A 88 -9.71 -0.67 7.97
N GLU A 89 -9.34 -0.03 6.86
CA GLU A 89 -10.09 -0.08 5.62
C GLU A 89 -9.17 -0.51 4.48
N VAL A 90 -9.66 -1.35 3.57
CA VAL A 90 -8.99 -1.64 2.30
C VAL A 90 -9.87 -1.14 1.16
N ASN A 91 -9.30 -0.34 0.27
CA ASN A 91 -10.02 0.27 -0.84
C ASN A 91 -9.31 0.04 -2.17
N ALA A 92 -10.04 -0.34 -3.21
CA ALA A 92 -9.58 -0.19 -4.59
C ALA A 92 -9.76 1.27 -5.04
N LYS A 93 -8.73 1.81 -5.69
CA LYS A 93 -8.71 3.17 -6.25
C LYS A 93 -8.90 3.11 -7.76
N TYR A 94 -9.87 3.88 -8.22
CA TYR A 94 -10.25 4.00 -9.62
C TYR A 94 -10.09 5.43 -10.07
N GLN A 95 -9.60 5.65 -11.29
CA GLN A 95 -9.47 6.98 -11.86
C GLN A 95 -10.12 7.08 -13.23
N LYS A 96 -10.61 8.27 -13.55
CA LYS A 96 -11.09 8.63 -14.88
C LYS A 96 -10.56 10.03 -15.21
N SER A 97 -10.01 10.18 -16.41
CA SER A 97 -9.61 11.48 -16.93
C SER A 97 -10.77 12.10 -17.70
N GLU A 98 -11.15 13.32 -17.34
CA GLU A 98 -12.14 14.14 -18.05
C GLU A 98 -11.46 15.45 -18.48
N GLY A 99 -11.00 15.48 -19.73
CA GLY A 99 -10.17 16.58 -20.23
C GLY A 99 -8.86 16.71 -19.45
N LYS A 100 -8.69 17.81 -18.73
CA LYS A 100 -7.52 18.09 -17.87
C LYS A 100 -7.70 17.63 -16.42
N THR A 101 -8.89 17.15 -16.04
CA THR A 101 -9.23 16.79 -14.67
C THR A 101 -9.09 15.28 -14.47
N VAL A 102 -8.52 14.86 -13.34
CA VAL A 102 -8.51 13.45 -12.92
C VAL A 102 -9.46 13.29 -11.74
N ILE A 103 -10.46 12.42 -11.90
CA ILE A 103 -11.44 12.10 -10.87
C ILE A 103 -11.05 10.76 -10.26
N VAL A 104 -10.96 10.70 -8.93
CA VAL A 104 -10.64 9.47 -8.20
C VAL A 104 -11.86 8.98 -7.42
N ARG A 105 -12.15 7.68 -7.54
CA ARG A 105 -13.17 6.96 -6.77
C ARG A 105 -12.52 5.85 -5.96
N ARG A 106 -13.09 5.56 -4.80
CA ARG A 106 -12.68 4.45 -3.92
C ARG A 106 -13.84 3.48 -3.77
N ARG A 107 -13.55 2.18 -3.82
CA ARG A 107 -14.48 1.10 -3.49
C ARG A 107 -13.89 0.31 -2.34
N SER A 108 -14.60 0.22 -1.23
CA SER A 108 -14.20 -0.63 -0.11
C SER A 108 -14.23 -2.10 -0.51
N LEU A 109 -13.27 -2.87 0.01
CA LEU A 109 -13.09 -4.27 -0.28
C LEU A 109 -13.18 -5.10 0.98
N LEU A 110 -13.65 -6.33 0.83
CA LEU A 110 -13.54 -7.35 1.86
C LEU A 110 -12.08 -7.75 2.05
N PHE A 111 -11.65 -7.79 3.31
CA PHE A 111 -10.30 -8.15 3.67
C PHE A 111 -10.28 -8.97 4.97
N LYS A 112 -9.19 -9.69 5.16
CA LYS A 112 -8.81 -10.35 6.40
C LYS A 112 -7.52 -9.72 6.90
N ILE A 113 -7.40 -9.54 8.21
CA ILE A 113 -6.16 -9.07 8.84
C ILE A 113 -5.73 -10.07 9.90
N GLU A 114 -4.45 -10.42 9.88
CA GLU A 114 -3.85 -11.39 10.79
C GLU A 114 -2.56 -10.84 11.34
N LYS A 115 -2.28 -11.08 12.62
CA LYS A 115 -0.95 -10.77 13.18
C LYS A 115 0.05 -11.69 12.46
N ALA A 116 1.01 -11.10 11.77
CA ALA A 116 2.10 -11.86 11.19
C ALA A 116 3.04 -12.23 12.34
N ASN A 117 3.17 -13.54 12.61
CA ASN A 117 4.12 -14.02 13.59
C ASN A 117 5.54 -13.74 13.08
N SER A 118 6.33 -13.07 13.91
CA SER A 118 7.76 -12.86 13.70
C SER A 118 8.55 -14.15 13.85
#